data_AF-A0A382HVA9-F1
#
_entry.id   AF-A0A382HVA9-F1
#
_cell.length_a   1.000
_cell.length_b   1.000
_cell.length_c   1.000
_cell.angle_alpha   90.00
_cell.angle_beta   90.00
_cell.angle_gamma   90.00
#
_symmetry.space_group_name_H-M   'P 1'
#
loop_
_entity.id
_entity.type
_entity.pdbx_description
1 polymer ?
#
loop_
_entity_poly.entity_id
_entity_poly.type
_entity_poly.pdbx_seq_one_letter_code
_entity_poly.pdbx_strand_id
1 'polypeptide(L)'
;MSEEEKLSSYLSKSKLISDSNYEKKIRIAILGGFTLNGLEETMRVKCDEKKIQCTTFVSGYNQYNQEILDEKSQLYKFSPDITFLIIDSRNALGEFFLNPYSISAEERKRFVEDKSNEIINLAKELVKKSKSKLVISNFSVLSYSPIGINEIKEEFGLHDMIRSLNQNIKIGLRLEPEIFIYDLNSFV
;
A
#
# COMPACT_ATOMS: atom_id res chain seq x y z
N MET A 1 -5.53 -19.53 -18.29
CA MET A 1 -6.15 -18.54 -17.38
C MET A 1 -7.42 -18.07 -18.06
N SER A 2 -8.56 -17.97 -17.37
CA SER A 2 -9.74 -17.31 -17.93
C SER A 2 -9.37 -15.87 -18.27
N GLU A 3 -9.92 -15.33 -19.34
CA GLU A 3 -9.73 -13.93 -19.71
C GLU A 3 -10.25 -13.04 -18.57
N GLU A 4 -9.42 -12.10 -18.11
CA GLU A 4 -9.76 -11.24 -16.97
C GLU A 4 -10.80 -10.20 -17.39
N GLU A 5 -11.81 -9.99 -16.56
CA GLU A 5 -12.93 -9.11 -16.90
C GLU A 5 -12.55 -7.64 -16.74
N LYS A 6 -13.26 -6.76 -17.46
CA LYS A 6 -13.10 -5.31 -17.31
C LYS A 6 -13.56 -4.85 -15.93
N LEU A 7 -12.94 -3.78 -15.42
CA LEU A 7 -13.31 -3.17 -14.14
C LEU A 7 -14.81 -2.84 -14.03
N SER A 8 -15.43 -2.38 -15.12
CA SER A 8 -16.88 -2.10 -15.16
C SER A 8 -17.75 -3.32 -14.84
N SER A 9 -17.27 -4.52 -15.16
CA SER A 9 -17.94 -5.77 -14.81
C SER A 9 -17.90 -5.98 -13.29
N TYR A 10 -16.72 -5.83 -12.68
CA TYR A 10 -16.55 -5.91 -11.22
C TYR A 10 -17.44 -4.92 -10.47
N LEU A 11 -17.50 -3.66 -10.93
CA LEU A 11 -18.36 -2.63 -10.35
C LEU A 11 -19.86 -2.97 -10.47
N SER A 12 -20.25 -3.71 -11.50
CA SER A 12 -21.65 -4.12 -11.70
C SER A 12 -21.98 -5.34 -10.85
N LYS A 13 -21.10 -6.35 -10.85
CA LYS A 13 -21.23 -7.57 -10.05
C LYS A 13 -21.22 -7.29 -8.56
N SER A 14 -20.38 -6.37 -8.08
CA SER A 14 -20.27 -6.05 -6.66
C SER A 14 -21.59 -5.53 -6.05
N LYS A 15 -22.43 -4.88 -6.86
CA LYS A 15 -23.77 -4.41 -6.46
C LYS A 15 -24.80 -5.53 -6.33
N LEU A 16 -24.54 -6.67 -6.97
CA LEU A 16 -25.41 -7.85 -6.95
C LEU A 16 -25.05 -8.82 -5.82
N ILE A 17 -23.90 -8.63 -5.18
CA ILE A 17 -23.49 -9.41 -4.00
C ILE A 17 -24.46 -9.07 -2.87
N SER A 18 -25.40 -9.96 -2.61
CA SER A 18 -26.22 -9.94 -1.40
C SER A 18 -25.41 -10.43 -0.20
N ASP A 19 -25.90 -10.18 1.03
CA ASP A 19 -25.39 -10.82 2.24
C ASP A 19 -25.61 -12.35 2.19
N SER A 20 -24.73 -13.02 1.47
CA SER A 20 -24.67 -14.47 1.32
C SER A 20 -24.10 -15.05 2.61
N ASN A 21 -24.83 -15.99 3.21
CA ASN A 21 -24.44 -16.60 4.50
C ASN A 21 -23.40 -17.71 4.29
N TYR A 22 -22.30 -17.35 3.62
CA TYR A 22 -21.18 -18.25 3.43
C TYR A 22 -20.52 -18.58 4.78
N GLU A 23 -20.02 -19.80 4.91
CA GLU A 23 -19.32 -20.25 6.12
C GLU A 23 -18.04 -19.46 6.35
N LYS A 24 -17.31 -19.13 5.27
CA LYS A 24 -16.07 -18.37 5.32
C LYS A 24 -16.37 -16.88 5.26
N LYS A 25 -15.83 -16.12 6.21
CA LYS A 25 -15.99 -14.66 6.31
C LYS A 25 -14.63 -13.98 6.42
N ILE A 26 -14.51 -12.78 5.85
CA ILE A 26 -13.30 -11.98 5.95
C ILE A 26 -13.63 -10.48 5.96
N ARG A 27 -12.92 -9.74 6.81
CA ARG A 27 -12.91 -8.28 6.87
C ARG A 27 -11.61 -7.75 6.30
N ILE A 28 -11.69 -6.97 5.24
CA ILE A 28 -10.53 -6.39 4.57
C ILE A 28 -10.53 -4.89 4.71
N ALA A 29 -9.50 -4.32 5.32
CA ALA A 29 -9.26 -2.88 5.32
C ALA A 29 -8.29 -2.51 4.19
N ILE A 30 -8.53 -1.37 3.55
CA ILE A 30 -7.69 -0.82 2.48
C ILE A 30 -7.33 0.62 2.86
N LEU A 31 -6.06 0.82 3.19
CA LEU A 31 -5.48 2.11 3.54
C LEU A 31 -4.66 2.62 2.36
N GLY A 32 -5.16 3.65 1.69
CA GLY A 32 -4.59 4.19 0.46
C GLY A 32 -3.94 5.56 0.63
N GLY A 33 -2.72 5.73 0.09
CA GLY A 33 -2.14 7.04 -0.17
C GLY A 33 -2.79 7.77 -1.35
N PHE A 34 -3.41 7.01 -2.26
CA PHE A 34 -4.07 7.52 -3.47
C PHE A 34 -5.44 6.88 -3.67
N THR A 35 -6.14 7.28 -4.74
CA THR A 35 -7.47 6.75 -5.06
C THR A 35 -7.38 5.31 -5.56
N LEU A 36 -8.05 4.38 -4.88
CA LEU A 36 -8.07 2.95 -5.18
C LEU A 36 -9.43 2.51 -5.77
N ASN A 37 -9.91 3.24 -6.77
CA ASN A 37 -11.23 3.02 -7.38
C ASN A 37 -11.36 1.59 -7.91
N GLY A 38 -12.43 0.90 -7.49
CA GLY A 38 -12.74 -0.43 -7.98
C GLY A 38 -11.96 -1.56 -7.31
N LEU A 39 -10.95 -1.28 -6.49
CA LEU A 39 -10.19 -2.31 -5.79
C LEU A 39 -11.07 -3.05 -4.77
N GLU A 40 -11.84 -2.29 -4.00
CA GLU A 40 -12.78 -2.82 -3.00
C GLU A 40 -13.82 -3.74 -3.64
N GLU A 41 -14.45 -3.28 -4.72
CA GLU A 41 -15.45 -4.03 -5.48
C GLU A 41 -14.86 -5.29 -6.10
N THR A 42 -13.65 -5.19 -6.66
CA THR A 42 -12.95 -6.34 -7.25
C THR A 42 -12.65 -7.38 -6.18
N MET A 43 -12.16 -6.97 -5.00
CA MET A 43 -11.93 -7.88 -3.88
C MET A 43 -13.21 -8.59 -3.45
N ARG A 44 -14.31 -7.85 -3.28
CA ARG A 44 -15.60 -8.44 -2.90
C ARG A 44 -16.09 -9.48 -3.92
N VAL A 45 -16.04 -9.16 -5.21
CA VAL A 45 -16.44 -10.09 -6.28
C VAL A 45 -15.54 -11.34 -6.31
N LYS A 46 -14.22 -11.19 -6.26
CA LYS A 46 -13.29 -12.33 -6.26
C LYS A 46 -13.46 -13.22 -5.02
N CYS A 47 -13.82 -12.64 -3.88
CA CYS A 47 -14.18 -13.40 -2.67
C CYS A 47 -15.50 -14.15 -2.83
N ASP A 48 -16.53 -13.49 -3.38
CA ASP A 48 -17.84 -14.10 -3.66
C ASP A 48 -17.73 -15.29 -4.62
N GLU A 49 -16.95 -15.17 -5.70
CA GLU A 49 -16.62 -16.26 -6.63
C GLU A 49 -15.96 -17.46 -5.92
N LYS A 50 -15.26 -17.21 -4.81
CA LYS A 50 -14.64 -18.23 -3.94
C LYS A 50 -15.52 -18.67 -2.77
N LYS A 51 -16.78 -18.21 -2.71
CA LYS A 51 -17.73 -18.45 -1.60
C LYS A 51 -17.20 -17.97 -0.24
N ILE A 52 -16.60 -16.79 -0.23
CA ILE A 52 -16.10 -16.10 0.97
C ILE A 52 -16.89 -14.79 1.12
N GLN A 53 -17.61 -14.64 2.23
CA GLN A 53 -18.31 -13.40 2.53
C GLN A 53 -17.27 -12.33 2.90
N CYS A 54 -17.09 -11.35 2.01
CA CYS A 54 -16.11 -10.28 2.17
C CYS A 54 -16.81 -8.97 2.51
N THR A 55 -16.40 -8.39 3.64
CA THR A 55 -16.75 -7.03 4.02
C THR A 55 -15.50 -6.18 3.99
N THR A 56 -15.65 -4.94 3.58
CA THR A 56 -14.53 -4.04 3.26
C THR A 56 -14.65 -2.71 3.98
N PHE A 57 -13.50 -2.13 4.30
CA PHE A 57 -13.36 -0.76 4.78
C PHE A 57 -12.27 -0.08 3.95
N VAL A 58 -12.54 1.12 3.46
CA VAL A 58 -11.57 1.93 2.71
C VAL A 58 -11.37 3.24 3.44
N SER A 59 -10.12 3.60 3.73
CA SER A 59 -9.81 4.88 4.37
C SER A 59 -10.05 6.06 3.44
N GLY A 60 -10.15 7.26 4.01
CA GLY A 60 -10.05 8.48 3.22
C GLY A 60 -8.70 8.60 2.49
N TYR A 61 -8.68 9.42 1.44
CA TYR A 61 -7.48 9.69 0.64
C TYR A 61 -6.33 10.17 1.52
N ASN A 62 -5.20 9.45 1.49
CA ASN A 62 -3.97 9.79 2.23
C ASN A 62 -4.17 9.95 3.75
N GLN A 63 -5.16 9.26 4.33
CA GLN A 63 -5.48 9.29 5.76
C GLN A 63 -4.98 8.06 6.53
N TYR A 64 -4.14 7.21 5.91
CA TYR A 64 -3.63 5.99 6.54
C TYR A 64 -2.93 6.26 7.87
N ASN A 65 -2.18 7.35 8.00
CA ASN A 65 -1.53 7.74 9.25
C ASN A 65 -2.54 7.96 10.39
N GLN A 66 -3.63 8.68 10.11
CA GLN A 66 -4.65 8.96 11.12
C GLN A 66 -5.37 7.68 11.54
N GLU A 67 -5.73 6.83 10.57
CA GLU A 67 -6.40 5.55 10.85
C GLU A 67 -5.53 4.61 11.70
N ILE A 68 -4.21 4.60 11.50
CA ILE A 68 -3.26 3.76 12.25
C ILE A 68 -2.93 4.34 13.63
N LEU A 69 -2.80 5.66 13.75
CA LEU A 69 -2.35 6.26 15.01
C LEU A 69 -3.48 6.45 16.03
N ASP A 70 -4.70 6.75 15.57
CA ASP A 70 -5.86 6.93 16.44
C ASP A 70 -6.54 5.58 16.76
N GLU A 71 -6.46 5.13 18.01
CA GLU A 71 -7.10 3.89 18.47
C GLU A 71 -8.63 3.91 18.37
N LYS A 72 -9.23 5.10 18.22
CA LYS A 72 -10.68 5.28 18.04
C LYS A 72 -11.08 5.40 16.56
N SER A 73 -10.14 5.18 15.64
CA SER A 73 -10.37 5.26 14.20
C SER A 73 -11.38 4.22 13.69
N GLN A 74 -11.83 4.40 12.44
CA GLN A 74 -12.76 3.45 11.84
C GLN A 74 -12.07 2.13 11.51
N LEU A 75 -10.77 2.16 11.21
CA LEU A 75 -9.94 0.96 11.04
C LEU A 75 -10.06 0.02 12.24
N TYR A 76 -9.85 0.52 13.46
CA TYR A 76 -9.89 -0.33 14.65
C TYR A 76 -11.31 -0.78 15.02
N LYS A 77 -12.32 0.09 14.81
CA LYS A 77 -13.74 -0.29 14.99
C LYS A 77 -14.17 -1.38 14.01
N PHE A 78 -13.70 -1.30 12.77
CA PHE A 78 -13.94 -2.32 11.74
C PHE A 78 -13.27 -3.66 12.08
N SER A 79 -12.13 -3.62 12.78
CA SER A 79 -11.37 -4.77 13.26
C SER A 79 -11.01 -5.75 12.12
N PRO A 80 -10.30 -5.30 11.07
CA PRO A 80 -10.01 -6.14 9.90
C PRO A 80 -9.22 -7.41 10.25
N ASP A 81 -9.42 -8.46 9.44
CA ASP A 81 -8.61 -9.67 9.46
C ASP A 81 -7.34 -9.49 8.60
N ILE A 82 -7.46 -8.74 7.50
CA ILE A 82 -6.36 -8.34 6.63
C ILE A 82 -6.48 -6.83 6.36
N THR A 83 -5.36 -6.12 6.44
CA THR A 83 -5.25 -4.71 6.08
C THR A 83 -4.24 -4.58 4.96
N PHE A 84 -4.62 -3.88 3.89
CA PHE A 84 -3.72 -3.48 2.83
C PHE A 84 -3.27 -2.04 3.08
N LEU A 85 -1.96 -1.80 3.10
CA LEU A 85 -1.38 -0.46 3.12
C LEU A 85 -0.71 -0.21 1.77
N ILE A 86 -1.31 0.67 0.97
CA ILE A 86 -0.89 0.93 -0.40
C ILE A 86 -0.55 2.41 -0.54
N ILE A 87 0.74 2.71 -0.64
CA ILE A 87 1.28 4.08 -0.74
C ILE A 87 2.03 4.18 -2.06
N ASP A 88 1.83 5.26 -2.80
CA ASP A 88 2.61 5.52 -4.02
C ASP A 88 3.88 6.31 -3.71
N SER A 89 4.83 6.28 -4.65
CA SER A 89 6.10 7.02 -4.51
C SER A 89 5.89 8.54 -4.43
N ARG A 90 4.80 9.06 -5.00
CA ARG A 90 4.45 10.48 -4.90
C ARG A 90 4.13 10.89 -3.48
N ASN A 91 3.23 10.20 -2.79
CA ASN A 91 2.91 10.54 -1.41
C ASN A 91 4.08 10.25 -0.47
N ALA A 92 4.85 9.17 -0.72
CA ALA A 92 6.00 8.85 0.12
C ALA A 92 7.14 9.87 0.02
N LEU A 93 7.46 10.36 -1.19
CA LEU A 93 8.56 11.30 -1.41
C LEU A 93 8.12 12.78 -1.27
N GLY A 94 6.82 13.08 -1.33
CA GLY A 94 6.30 14.44 -1.16
C GLY A 94 6.85 15.40 -2.22
N GLU A 95 7.37 16.56 -1.78
CA GLU A 95 7.96 17.57 -2.67
C GLU A 95 9.18 17.06 -3.45
N PHE A 96 9.93 16.12 -2.87
CA PHE A 96 11.09 15.51 -3.51
C PHE A 96 10.72 14.53 -4.62
N PHE A 97 9.44 14.19 -4.79
CA PHE A 97 9.01 13.39 -5.95
C PHE A 97 9.29 14.11 -7.27
N LEU A 98 9.05 15.43 -7.32
CA LEU A 98 9.26 16.24 -8.53
C LEU A 98 10.61 16.94 -8.53
N ASN A 99 11.12 17.30 -7.34
CA ASN A 99 12.35 18.07 -7.18
C ASN A 99 13.38 17.34 -6.30
N PRO A 100 13.75 16.08 -6.58
CA PRO A 100 14.67 15.34 -5.71
C PRO A 100 16.06 15.98 -5.62
N TYR A 101 16.48 16.73 -6.66
CA TYR A 101 17.79 17.38 -6.74
C TYR A 101 17.82 18.80 -6.18
N SER A 102 16.76 19.25 -5.51
CA SER A 102 16.79 20.52 -4.76
C SER A 102 17.63 20.43 -3.48
N ILE A 103 18.04 19.21 -3.11
CA ILE A 103 18.84 18.87 -1.94
C ILE A 103 20.02 17.99 -2.34
N SER A 104 21.05 17.94 -1.51
CA SER A 104 22.26 17.15 -1.75
C SER A 104 22.00 15.64 -1.71
N ALA A 105 22.95 14.85 -2.25
CA ALA A 105 22.94 13.40 -2.16
C ALA A 105 22.82 12.90 -0.71
N GLU A 106 23.56 13.51 0.22
CA GLU A 106 23.52 13.15 1.65
C GLU A 106 22.18 13.47 2.31
N GLU A 107 21.55 14.59 1.93
CA GLU A 107 20.20 14.93 2.39
C GLU A 107 19.16 13.95 1.84
N ARG A 108 19.27 13.54 0.56
CA ARG A 108 18.41 12.50 -0.02
C ARG A 108 18.55 11.16 0.70
N LYS A 109 19.79 10.74 1.02
CA LYS A 109 20.06 9.51 1.78
C LYS A 109 19.37 9.56 3.15
N ARG A 110 19.55 10.65 3.90
CA ARG A 110 18.87 10.87 5.20
C ARG A 110 17.35 10.86 5.08
N PHE A 111 16.81 11.59 4.10
CA PHE A 111 15.36 11.62 3.85
C PHE A 111 14.80 10.21 3.61
N VAL A 112 15.47 9.40 2.80
CA VAL A 112 15.04 8.03 2.52
C VAL A 112 15.09 7.17 3.78
N GLU A 113 16.13 7.31 4.59
CA GLU A 113 16.23 6.61 5.87
C GLU A 113 15.09 6.98 6.82
N ASP A 114 14.85 8.28 7.04
CA ASP A 114 13.78 8.78 7.89
C ASP A 114 12.39 8.31 7.41
N LYS A 115 12.13 8.43 6.10
CA LYS A 115 10.87 7.98 5.50
C LYS A 115 10.68 6.47 5.61
N SER A 116 11.76 5.70 5.44
CA SER A 116 11.72 4.24 5.63
C SER A 116 11.32 3.91 7.07
N ASN A 117 11.97 4.56 8.04
CA ASN A 117 11.70 4.35 9.46
C ASN A 117 10.27 4.74 9.85
N GLU A 118 9.75 5.84 9.32
CA GLU A 118 8.35 6.25 9.50
C GLU A 118 7.38 5.15 9.07
N ILE A 119 7.52 4.64 7.84
CA ILE A 119 6.64 3.60 7.28
C ILE A 119 6.77 2.29 8.05
N ILE A 120 8.00 1.89 8.41
CA ILE A 120 8.26 0.69 9.21
C ILE A 120 7.57 0.79 10.57
N ASN A 121 7.70 1.93 11.25
CA ASN A 121 7.11 2.16 12.57
C ASN A 121 5.57 2.15 12.50
N LEU A 122 4.99 2.77 11.46
CA LEU A 122 3.54 2.73 11.23
C LEU A 122 3.04 1.30 11.02
N ALA A 123 3.72 0.52 10.18
CA ALA A 123 3.37 -0.87 9.92
C ALA A 123 3.42 -1.72 11.20
N LYS A 124 4.47 -1.55 12.02
CA LYS A 124 4.62 -2.24 13.30
C LYS A 124 3.57 -1.82 14.32
N GLU A 125 3.26 -0.53 14.42
CA GLU A 125 2.21 -0.04 15.33
C GLU A 125 0.83 -0.57 14.93
N LEU A 126 0.53 -0.66 13.63
CA LEU A 126 -0.73 -1.26 13.14
C LEU A 126 -0.90 -2.69 13.64
N VAL A 127 0.08 -3.57 13.38
CA VAL A 127 -0.01 -4.99 13.77
C VAL A 127 0.10 -5.21 15.28
N LYS A 128 0.70 -4.28 16.01
CA LYS A 128 0.73 -4.31 17.48
C LYS A 128 -0.63 -3.98 18.10
N LYS A 129 -1.37 -3.04 17.50
CA LYS A 129 -2.68 -2.58 17.98
C LYS A 129 -3.86 -3.35 17.40
N SER A 130 -3.63 -4.19 16.40
CA SER A 130 -4.66 -4.95 15.69
C SER A 130 -4.33 -6.44 15.65
N LYS A 131 -5.36 -7.29 15.48
CA LYS A 131 -5.17 -8.70 15.14
C LYS A 131 -5.07 -8.93 13.62
N SER A 132 -5.09 -7.85 12.84
CA SER A 132 -5.01 -7.89 11.39
C SER A 132 -3.63 -8.30 10.92
N LYS A 133 -3.60 -9.17 9.91
CA LYS A 133 -2.41 -9.28 9.05
C LYS A 133 -2.27 -8.01 8.21
N LEU A 134 -1.05 -7.61 7.92
CA LEU A 134 -0.76 -6.43 7.11
C LEU A 134 -0.12 -6.85 5.79
N VAL A 135 -0.67 -6.39 4.68
CA VAL A 135 -0.05 -6.46 3.36
C VAL A 135 0.36 -5.04 2.96
N ILE A 136 1.65 -4.78 2.86
CA ILE A 136 2.18 -3.48 2.44
C ILE A 136 2.72 -3.57 1.00
N SER A 137 2.31 -2.67 0.12
CA SER A 137 2.92 -2.60 -1.22
C SER A 137 4.31 -1.99 -1.17
N ASN A 138 5.24 -2.50 -1.97
CA ASN A 138 6.45 -1.74 -2.25
C ASN A 138 6.14 -0.54 -3.18
N PHE A 139 7.13 0.30 -3.40
CA PHE A 139 7.03 1.46 -4.28
C PHE A 139 7.49 1.10 -5.70
N SER A 140 6.69 1.44 -6.70
CA SER A 140 7.09 1.28 -8.10
C SER A 140 8.26 2.19 -8.43
N VAL A 141 9.32 1.63 -9.01
CA VAL A 141 10.44 2.41 -9.51
C VAL A 141 9.99 3.13 -10.79
N LEU A 142 10.11 4.45 -10.80
CA LEU A 142 9.65 5.27 -11.91
C LEU A 142 10.48 4.99 -13.16
N SER A 143 9.83 4.95 -14.33
CA SER A 143 10.51 4.90 -15.63
C SER A 143 11.10 6.25 -16.06
N TYR A 144 10.78 7.31 -15.33
CA TYR A 144 11.18 8.69 -15.59
C TYR A 144 12.09 9.23 -14.48
N SER A 145 12.93 10.20 -14.83
CA SER A 145 13.68 11.06 -13.90
C SER A 145 13.58 12.53 -14.38
N PRO A 146 13.44 13.52 -13.46
CA PRO A 146 13.46 14.94 -13.80
C PRO A 146 14.70 15.42 -14.56
N ILE A 147 15.82 14.70 -14.46
CA ILE A 147 17.06 14.98 -15.18
C ILE A 147 17.33 14.01 -16.34
N GLY A 148 16.34 13.20 -16.70
CA GLY A 148 16.37 12.29 -17.85
C GLY A 148 17.57 11.35 -17.85
N ILE A 149 18.29 11.29 -18.96
CA ILE A 149 19.45 10.40 -19.14
C ILE A 149 20.62 10.72 -18.19
N ASN A 150 20.63 11.90 -17.57
CA ASN A 150 21.68 12.27 -16.62
C ASN A 150 21.50 11.55 -15.26
N GLU A 151 20.36 10.91 -15.02
CA GLU A 151 20.05 10.16 -13.80
C GLU A 151 21.16 9.16 -13.42
N ILE A 152 21.72 8.47 -14.41
CA ILE A 152 22.72 7.41 -14.19
C ILE A 152 24.05 7.98 -13.65
N LYS A 153 24.31 9.27 -13.84
CA LYS A 153 25.52 9.94 -13.36
C LYS A 153 25.33 10.56 -11.97
N GLU A 154 24.10 10.62 -11.49
CA GLU A 154 23.78 11.29 -10.23
C GLU A 154 24.17 10.40 -9.05
N GLU A 155 24.85 10.99 -8.06
CA GLU A 155 25.11 10.29 -6.81
C GLU A 155 23.81 10.18 -6.01
N PHE A 156 23.25 8.96 -5.95
CA PHE A 156 22.00 8.65 -5.27
C PHE A 156 20.78 9.39 -5.86
N GLY A 157 20.46 9.04 -7.12
CA GLY A 157 19.35 9.61 -7.87
C GLY A 157 17.95 9.23 -7.34
N LEU A 158 16.90 9.73 -8.00
CA LEU A 158 15.51 9.40 -7.68
C LEU A 158 15.24 7.88 -7.74
N HIS A 159 15.84 7.19 -8.71
CA HIS A 159 15.70 5.72 -8.80
C HIS A 159 16.34 5.02 -7.61
N ASP A 160 17.50 5.50 -7.16
CA ASP A 160 18.20 4.95 -5.99
C ASP A 160 17.43 5.24 -4.71
N MET A 161 16.82 6.42 -4.58
CA MET A 161 15.96 6.76 -3.45
C MET A 161 14.82 5.76 -3.29
N ILE A 162 14.09 5.45 -4.37
CA ILE A 162 12.96 4.51 -4.33
C ILE A 162 13.45 3.07 -4.05
N ARG A 163 14.57 2.66 -4.68
CA ARG A 163 15.15 1.33 -4.45
C ARG A 163 15.59 1.17 -3.00
N SER A 164 16.29 2.15 -2.44
CA SER A 164 16.73 2.14 -1.04
C SER A 164 15.55 2.16 -0.07
N LEU A 165 14.51 2.96 -0.34
CA LEU A 165 13.28 2.95 0.44
C LEU A 165 12.66 1.54 0.50
N ASN A 166 12.52 0.89 -0.67
CA ASN A 166 12.02 -0.48 -0.75
C ASN A 166 12.91 -1.50 -0.01
N GLN A 167 14.23 -1.40 -0.13
CA GLN A 167 15.16 -2.31 0.55
C GLN A 167 15.13 -2.12 2.06
N ASN A 168 15.11 -0.88 2.54
CA ASN A 168 15.04 -0.56 3.96
C ASN A 168 13.76 -1.11 4.59
N ILE A 169 12.61 -0.89 3.95
CA ILE A 169 11.32 -1.43 4.40
C ILE A 169 11.35 -2.96 4.41
N LYS A 170 11.87 -3.58 3.34
CA LYS A 170 12.04 -5.03 3.27
C LYS A 170 12.86 -5.58 4.42
N ILE A 171 14.01 -4.97 4.70
CA ILE A 171 14.91 -5.40 5.79
C ILE A 171 14.24 -5.17 7.15
N GLY A 172 13.63 -4.02 7.37
CA GLY A 172 13.02 -3.62 8.64
C GLY A 172 11.78 -4.44 9.03
N LEU A 173 11.07 -5.00 8.06
CA LEU A 173 9.85 -5.78 8.27
C LEU A 173 10.04 -7.30 8.10
N ARG A 174 11.20 -7.78 7.64
CA ARG A 174 11.43 -9.21 7.31
C ARG A 174 11.17 -10.20 8.46
N LEU A 175 11.29 -9.74 9.71
CA LEU A 175 11.13 -10.58 10.90
C LEU A 175 9.72 -10.49 11.51
N GLU A 176 8.84 -9.64 10.95
CA GLU A 176 7.48 -9.45 11.43
C GLU A 176 6.54 -10.46 10.77
N PRO A 177 6.09 -11.52 11.47
CA PRO A 177 5.36 -12.64 10.85
C PRO A 177 3.97 -12.26 10.34
N GLU A 178 3.39 -11.18 10.87
CA GLU A 178 2.07 -10.68 10.48
C GLU A 178 2.12 -9.69 9.30
N ILE A 179 3.32 -9.32 8.84
CA ILE A 179 3.52 -8.33 7.78
C ILE A 179 4.06 -9.00 6.52
N PHE A 180 3.37 -8.77 5.41
CA PHE A 180 3.68 -9.30 4.09
C PHE A 180 3.95 -8.14 3.13
N ILE A 181 5.02 -8.25 2.35
CA ILE A 181 5.33 -7.26 1.31
C ILE A 181 4.75 -7.76 -0.01
N TYR A 182 3.85 -6.95 -0.58
CA TYR A 182 3.37 -7.14 -1.93
C TYR A 182 4.29 -6.41 -2.92
N ASP A 183 4.95 -7.18 -3.78
CA ASP A 183 5.88 -6.66 -4.77
C ASP A 183 5.13 -6.21 -6.04
N LEU A 184 4.81 -4.92 -6.13
CA LEU A 184 4.20 -4.31 -7.30
C LEU A 184 5.12 -4.34 -8.53
N ASN A 185 6.45 -4.33 -8.35
CA ASN A 185 7.38 -4.34 -9.48
C ASN A 185 7.40 -5.70 -10.18
N SER A 186 7.14 -6.79 -9.46
CA SER A 186 7.07 -8.15 -10.01
C SER A 186 5.68 -8.57 -10.48
N PHE A 187 4.68 -7.67 -10.41
CA PHE A 187 3.29 -7.97 -10.76
C PHE A 187 2.97 -7.85 -12.26
N VAL A 188 3.99 -7.64 -13.11
CA VAL A 188 3.86 -7.45 -14.58
C VAL A 188 4.03 -8.76 -15.33
#